data_AF-A0A5B7EDV9-F1
#
_entry.id   AF-A0A5B7EDV9-F1
#
_cell.length_a   1.000
_cell.length_b   1.000
_cell.length_c   1.000
_cell.angle_alpha   90.00
_cell.angle_beta   90.00
_cell.angle_gamma   90.00
#
_symmetry.space_group_name_H-M   'P 1'
#
loop_
_entity.id
_entity.type
_entity.pdbx_description
1 polymer ?
#
loop_
_entity_poly.entity_id
_entity_poly.type
_entity_poly.pdbx_seq_one_letter_code
_entity_poly.pdbx_strand_id
1 'polypeptide(L)'
;MGQSVALAVTCSLHGIISRILWPQKLSHPHQISLFIQTAIVVVSVLVGTIYSVPMLRAPRLFLPYLCVCGVVGVGLASLLLGEWVPVWLWELLNLSPARLFLMGWWFLLTIFAVSITTWARRKNCLPTTVLRKVYHVVITLVFVPGVLLEPSFLVLAATAATMACLLLEVGR
;
A
#
# COMPACT_ATOMS: atom_id res chain seq x y z
N MET A 1 -20.31 -12.29 -44.71
CA MET A 1 -20.28 -10.99 -43.99
C MET A 1 -19.85 -11.09 -42.52
N GLY A 2 -19.96 -12.25 -41.83
CA GLY A 2 -19.56 -12.35 -40.40
C GLY A 2 -18.05 -12.37 -40.10
N GLN A 3 -17.22 -12.90 -41.00
CA GLN A 3 -15.77 -13.05 -40.76
C GLN A 3 -14.98 -11.73 -40.82
N SER A 4 -15.43 -10.77 -41.62
CA SER A 4 -14.79 -9.45 -41.74
C SER A 4 -15.03 -8.56 -40.51
N VAL A 5 -16.16 -8.73 -39.81
CA VAL A 5 -16.47 -7.99 -38.57
C VAL A 5 -15.64 -8.50 -37.39
N ALA A 6 -15.46 -9.82 -37.29
CA ALA A 6 -14.65 -10.42 -36.22
C ALA A 6 -13.19 -9.95 -36.26
N LEU A 7 -12.58 -9.88 -37.45
CA LEU A 7 -11.20 -9.41 -37.63
C LEU A 7 -11.02 -7.93 -37.28
N ALA A 8 -12.00 -7.08 -37.61
CA ALA A 8 -11.95 -5.66 -37.28
C ALA A 8 -11.99 -5.41 -35.75
N VAL A 9 -12.79 -6.19 -35.02
CA VAL A 9 -12.89 -6.10 -33.56
C VAL A 9 -11.60 -6.58 -32.89
N THR A 10 -11.00 -7.68 -33.37
CA THR A 10 -9.73 -8.18 -32.81
C THR A 10 -8.55 -7.23 -33.07
N CYS A 11 -8.49 -6.57 -34.24
CA CYS A 11 -7.44 -5.59 -34.54
C CYS A 11 -7.60 -4.30 -33.72
N SER A 12 -8.83 -3.87 -33.45
CA SER A 12 -9.10 -2.71 -32.59
C SER A 12 -8.73 -2.98 -31.13
N LEU A 13 -9.09 -4.15 -30.59
CA LEU A 13 -8.71 -4.56 -29.25
C LEU A 13 -7.19 -4.71 -29.11
N HIS A 14 -6.52 -5.32 -30.09
CA HIS A 14 -5.06 -5.44 -30.08
C HIS A 14 -4.36 -4.08 -30.14
N GLY A 15 -4.87 -3.13 -30.92
CA GLY A 15 -4.33 -1.76 -30.99
C GLY A 15 -4.54 -0.95 -29.71
N ILE A 16 -5.67 -1.16 -29.02
CA ILE A 16 -5.94 -0.55 -27.72
C ILE A 16 -5.05 -1.19 -26.64
N ILE A 17 -4.98 -2.52 -26.62
CA ILE A 17 -4.16 -3.29 -25.69
C ILE A 17 -2.68 -2.95 -25.89
N SER A 18 -2.18 -2.83 -27.12
CA SER A 18 -0.78 -2.48 -27.39
C SER A 18 -0.44 -1.02 -27.05
N ARG A 19 -1.38 -0.08 -27.22
CA ARG A 19 -1.20 1.31 -26.76
C ARG A 19 -1.29 1.45 -25.24
N ILE A 20 -2.09 0.63 -24.58
CA ILE A 20 -2.16 0.54 -23.12
C ILE A 20 -0.91 -0.16 -22.56
N LEU A 21 -0.41 -1.19 -23.24
CA LEU A 21 0.77 -1.98 -22.82
C LEU A 21 2.09 -1.30 -23.16
N TRP A 22 2.14 -0.29 -24.02
CA TRP A 22 3.40 0.37 -24.32
C TRP A 22 3.82 1.23 -23.12
N PRO A 23 4.93 0.89 -22.43
CA PRO A 23 5.33 1.59 -21.23
C PRO A 23 5.76 3.01 -21.60
N GLN A 24 4.85 3.97 -21.39
CA GLN A 24 5.25 5.36 -21.26
C GLN A 24 6.15 5.40 -20.02
N LYS A 25 7.41 5.84 -20.18
CA LYS A 25 8.35 5.99 -19.06
C LYS A 25 7.86 7.13 -18.17
N LEU A 26 6.90 6.81 -17.30
CA LEU A 26 6.28 7.74 -16.35
C LEU A 26 7.35 8.26 -15.40
N SER A 27 7.32 9.55 -15.10
CA SER A 27 8.17 10.10 -14.04
C SER A 27 7.84 9.42 -12.70
N HIS A 28 8.84 9.22 -11.84
CA HIS A 28 8.67 8.61 -10.52
C HIS A 28 7.50 9.15 -9.67
N PRO A 29 7.24 10.47 -9.55
CA PRO A 29 6.09 10.95 -8.77
C PRO A 29 4.75 10.50 -9.34
N HIS A 30 4.63 10.41 -10.67
CA HIS A 30 3.42 9.91 -11.31
C HIS A 30 3.23 8.40 -11.08
N GLN A 31 4.30 7.61 -11.12
CA GLN A 31 4.24 6.18 -10.79
C GLN A 31 3.78 5.96 -9.34
N ILE A 32 4.32 6.72 -8.38
CA ILE A 32 3.92 6.65 -6.96
C ILE A 32 2.46 7.04 -6.80
N SER A 33 2.00 8.13 -7.44
CA SER A 33 0.60 8.56 -7.39
C SER A 33 -0.35 7.50 -7.96
N LEU A 34 -0.01 6.90 -9.10
CA LEU A 34 -0.81 5.86 -9.73
C LEU A 34 -0.89 4.61 -8.87
N PHE A 35 0.23 4.21 -8.25
CA PHE A 35 0.27 3.09 -7.30
C PHE A 35 -0.64 3.37 -6.10
N ILE A 36 -0.56 4.56 -5.50
CA ILE A 36 -1.40 4.97 -4.35
C ILE A 36 -2.88 4.95 -4.72
N GLN A 37 -3.26 5.53 -5.86
CA GLN A 37 -4.65 5.55 -6.32
C GLN A 37 -5.18 4.12 -6.55
N THR A 38 -4.37 3.27 -7.18
CA THR A 38 -4.73 1.86 -7.39
C THR A 38 -4.91 1.13 -6.06
N ALA A 39 -4.01 1.34 -5.10
CA ALA A 39 -4.11 0.76 -3.76
C ALA A 39 -5.38 1.23 -3.02
N ILE A 40 -5.71 2.53 -3.08
CA ILE A 40 -6.94 3.09 -2.49
C ILE A 40 -8.17 2.45 -3.10
N VAL A 41 -8.24 2.31 -4.44
CA VAL A 41 -9.39 1.69 -5.12
C VAL A 41 -9.52 0.22 -4.74
N VAL A 42 -8.43 -0.55 -4.78
CA VAL A 42 -8.43 -1.98 -4.42
C VAL A 42 -8.91 -2.17 -2.98
N VAL A 43 -8.36 -1.40 -2.04
CA VAL A 43 -8.77 -1.51 -0.63
C VAL A 43 -10.20 -1.03 -0.43
N SER A 44 -10.65 0.04 -1.10
CA SER A 44 -12.04 0.50 -0.99
C SER A 44 -13.04 -0.54 -1.49
N VAL A 45 -12.73 -1.21 -2.61
CA VAL A 45 -13.53 -2.33 -3.13
C VAL A 45 -13.54 -3.49 -2.15
N LEU A 46 -12.37 -3.89 -1.62
CA LEU A 46 -12.25 -4.94 -0.62
C LEU A 46 -13.07 -4.65 0.65
N VAL A 47 -13.00 -3.43 1.16
CA VAL A 47 -13.78 -3.02 2.34
C VAL A 47 -15.27 -3.05 1.99
N GLY A 48 -15.67 -2.47 0.86
CA GLY A 48 -17.06 -2.44 0.40
C GLY A 48 -17.67 -3.84 0.21
N THR A 49 -16.91 -4.80 -0.31
CA THR A 49 -17.37 -6.18 -0.47
C THR A 49 -17.50 -6.90 0.88
N ILE A 50 -16.60 -6.68 1.84
CA ILE A 50 -16.70 -7.25 3.18
C ILE A 50 -17.90 -6.68 3.96
N TYR A 51 -18.24 -5.40 3.74
CA TYR A 51 -19.46 -4.81 4.31
C TYR A 51 -20.73 -5.34 3.65
N SER A 52 -20.70 -5.58 2.33
CA SER A 52 -21.86 -6.08 1.59
C SER A 52 -22.11 -7.57 1.79
N VAL A 53 -21.05 -8.36 2.02
CA VAL A 53 -21.10 -9.81 2.14
C VAL A 53 -20.55 -10.21 3.53
N PRO A 54 -21.38 -10.26 4.58
CA PRO A 54 -20.92 -10.51 5.95
C PRO A 54 -20.27 -11.89 6.13
N MET A 55 -20.54 -12.85 5.23
CA MET A 55 -19.89 -14.16 5.22
C MET A 55 -18.37 -14.07 5.05
N LEU A 56 -17.86 -13.03 4.37
CA LEU A 56 -16.43 -12.80 4.18
C LEU A 56 -15.69 -12.37 5.47
N ARG A 57 -16.42 -11.97 6.52
CA ARG A 57 -15.85 -11.65 7.84
C ARG A 57 -15.43 -12.89 8.62
N ALA A 58 -15.88 -14.08 8.21
CA ALA A 58 -15.47 -15.32 8.87
C ALA A 58 -13.95 -15.53 8.70
N PRO A 59 -13.18 -15.86 9.76
CA PRO A 59 -11.71 -15.95 9.70
C PRO A 59 -11.19 -16.90 8.61
N ARG A 60 -11.96 -17.97 8.32
CA ARG A 60 -11.62 -18.97 7.30
C ARG A 60 -11.70 -18.43 5.87
N LEU A 61 -12.56 -17.44 5.62
CA LEU A 61 -12.78 -16.85 4.30
C LEU A 61 -12.07 -15.51 4.14
N PHE A 62 -11.88 -14.77 5.24
CA PHE A 62 -11.24 -13.46 5.23
C PHE A 62 -9.81 -13.52 4.68
N LEU A 63 -8.96 -14.42 5.19
CA LEU A 63 -7.56 -14.52 4.77
C LEU A 63 -7.39 -14.89 3.28
N PRO A 64 -8.01 -15.97 2.75
CA PRO A 64 -7.87 -16.29 1.33
C PRO A 64 -8.47 -15.19 0.44
N TYR A 65 -9.56 -14.55 0.87
CA TYR A 65 -10.14 -13.41 0.14
C TYR A 65 -9.17 -12.23 0.07
N LEU A 66 -8.55 -11.88 1.21
CA LEU A 66 -7.50 -10.84 1.27
C LEU A 66 -6.32 -11.18 0.36
N CYS A 67 -5.87 -12.44 0.34
CA CYS A 67 -4.80 -12.88 -0.55
C CYS A 67 -5.19 -12.73 -2.04
N VAL A 68 -6.40 -13.15 -2.42
CA VAL A 68 -6.89 -13.01 -3.80
C VAL A 68 -6.97 -11.53 -4.20
N CYS A 69 -7.55 -10.67 -3.36
CA CYS A 69 -7.60 -9.23 -3.62
C CYS A 69 -6.19 -8.61 -3.68
N GLY A 70 -5.25 -9.07 -2.86
CA GLY A 70 -3.86 -8.66 -2.90
C GLY A 70 -3.19 -9.03 -4.23
N VAL A 71 -3.33 -10.28 -4.68
CA VAL A 71 -2.79 -10.74 -5.97
C VAL A 71 -3.41 -9.96 -7.14
N VAL A 72 -4.74 -9.78 -7.14
CA VAL A 72 -5.44 -8.98 -8.15
C VAL A 72 -4.98 -7.53 -8.14
N GLY A 73 -4.82 -6.93 -6.95
CA GLY A 73 -4.35 -5.55 -6.80
C GLY A 73 -2.92 -5.36 -7.30
N VAL A 74 -2.01 -6.26 -6.94
CA VAL A 74 -0.61 -6.25 -7.44
C VAL A 74 -0.58 -6.45 -8.95
N GLY A 75 -1.40 -7.36 -9.49
CA GLY A 75 -1.52 -7.58 -10.92
C GLY A 75 -2.02 -6.35 -11.67
N LEU A 76 -3.10 -5.72 -11.19
CA LEU A 76 -3.65 -4.50 -11.76
C LEU A 76 -2.65 -3.34 -11.71
N ALA A 77 -1.99 -3.14 -10.56
CA ALA A 77 -0.98 -2.10 -10.42
C ALA A 77 0.22 -2.36 -11.36
N SER A 78 0.65 -3.61 -11.52
CA SER A 78 1.74 -3.98 -12.44
C SER A 78 1.36 -3.74 -13.90
N LEU A 79 0.12 -4.04 -14.28
CA LEU A 79 -0.41 -3.75 -15.62
C LEU A 79 -0.46 -2.24 -15.89
N LEU A 80 -0.89 -1.44 -14.92
CA LEU A 80 -0.99 0.02 -15.07
C LEU A 80 0.38 0.71 -15.06
N LEU A 81 1.34 0.21 -14.29
CA LEU A 81 2.70 0.73 -14.25
C LEU A 81 3.54 0.30 -15.47
N GLY A 82 3.15 -0.79 -16.13
CA GLY A 82 3.92 -1.40 -17.22
C GLY A 82 5.15 -2.18 -16.73
N GLU A 83 5.31 -2.35 -15.43
CA GLU A 83 6.43 -3.03 -14.77
C GLU A 83 5.93 -3.89 -13.60
N TRP A 84 6.69 -4.91 -13.21
CA TRP A 84 6.33 -5.76 -12.08
C TRP A 84 6.47 -4.99 -10.76
N VAL A 85 5.35 -4.75 -10.05
CA VAL A 85 5.30 -3.93 -8.83
C VAL A 85 6.32 -4.33 -7.77
N PRO A 86 6.53 -5.63 -7.44
CA PRO A 86 7.55 -6.02 -6.46
C PRO A 86 8.97 -5.61 -6.87
N VAL A 87 9.29 -5.70 -8.16
CA VAL A 87 10.61 -5.30 -8.70
C VAL A 87 10.74 -3.78 -8.66
N TRP A 88 9.72 -3.06 -9.13
CA TRP A 88 9.66 -1.60 -9.05
C TRP A 88 9.81 -1.09 -7.61
N LEU A 89 9.12 -1.72 -6.65
CA LEU A 89 9.22 -1.34 -5.25
C LEU A 89 10.62 -1.61 -4.71
N TRP A 90 11.22 -2.75 -5.04
CA TRP A 90 12.59 -3.07 -4.65
C TRP A 90 13.61 -2.05 -5.18
N GLU A 91 13.48 -1.65 -6.45
CA GLU A 91 14.31 -0.62 -7.06
C GLU A 91 14.09 0.75 -6.41
N LEU A 92 12.84 1.10 -6.14
CA LEU A 92 12.48 2.35 -5.46
C LEU A 92 13.14 2.45 -4.08
N LEU A 93 13.21 1.35 -3.33
CA LEU A 93 13.83 1.33 -1.99
C LEU A 93 15.36 1.47 -2.07
N ASN A 94 16.01 0.87 -3.07
CA ASN A 94 17.46 0.88 -3.23
C ASN A 94 18.00 2.12 -3.97
N LEU A 95 17.13 2.93 -4.56
CA LEU A 95 17.53 4.08 -5.38
C LEU A 95 18.23 5.20 -4.57
N SER A 96 17.88 5.36 -3.29
CA SER A 96 18.31 6.50 -2.48
C SER A 96 18.79 6.04 -1.10
N PRO A 97 20.03 6.37 -0.67
CA PRO A 97 20.51 6.02 0.66
C PRO A 97 19.68 6.70 1.77
N ALA A 98 19.05 7.84 1.46
CA ALA A 98 18.13 8.50 2.39
C ALA A 98 16.90 7.63 2.70
N ARG A 99 16.38 6.87 1.73
CA ARG A 99 15.25 5.97 1.93
C ARG A 99 15.62 4.80 2.83
N LEU A 100 16.80 4.21 2.61
CA LEU A 100 17.31 3.13 3.48
C LEU A 100 17.53 3.63 4.92
N PHE A 101 18.09 4.84 5.08
CA PHE A 101 18.22 5.48 6.39
C PHE A 101 16.86 5.70 7.06
N LEU A 102 15.88 6.26 6.33
CA LEU A 102 14.51 6.46 6.83
C LEU A 102 13.86 5.14 7.24
N MET A 103 13.99 4.07 6.45
CA MET A 103 13.48 2.75 6.80
C MET A 103 14.08 2.21 8.09
N GLY A 104 15.41 2.26 8.22
CA GLY A 104 16.10 1.85 9.44
C GLY A 104 15.65 2.66 10.65
N TRP A 105 15.54 3.98 10.49
CA TRP A 105 15.05 4.88 11.53
C TRP A 105 13.61 4.56 11.96
N TRP A 106 12.69 4.42 11.00
CA TRP A 106 11.29 4.09 11.28
C TRP A 106 11.14 2.70 11.91
N PHE A 107 11.96 1.74 11.50
CA PHE A 107 12.00 0.41 12.10
C PHE A 107 12.42 0.46 13.58
N LEU A 108 13.48 1.22 13.90
CA LEU A 108 13.92 1.43 15.29
C LEU A 108 12.84 2.12 16.13
N LEU A 109 12.20 3.16 15.60
CA LEU A 109 11.08 3.84 16.28
C LEU A 109 9.88 2.92 16.51
N THR A 110 9.61 2.01 15.58
CA THR A 110 8.54 1.01 15.71
C THR A 110 8.86 0.03 16.83
N ILE A 111 10.08 -0.51 16.87
CA ILE A 111 10.53 -1.39 17.96
C ILE A 111 10.44 -0.69 19.31
N PHE A 112 10.91 0.56 19.38
CA PHE A 112 10.84 1.37 20.59
C PHE A 112 9.39 1.57 21.06
N ALA A 113 8.49 1.96 20.14
CA ALA A 113 7.08 2.15 20.44
C ALA A 113 6.41 0.85 20.95
N VAL A 114 6.63 -0.27 20.26
CA VAL A 114 6.09 -1.59 20.65
C VAL A 114 6.64 -2.02 22.02
N SER A 115 7.94 -1.84 22.26
CA SER A 115 8.60 -2.22 23.51
C SER A 115 8.06 -1.44 24.69
N ILE A 116 7.96 -0.11 24.58
CA ILE A 116 7.39 0.75 25.63
C ILE A 116 5.95 0.37 25.92
N THR A 117 5.14 0.18 24.87
CA THR A 117 3.71 -0.15 25.02
C THR A 117 3.53 -1.48 25.74
N THR A 118 4.31 -2.48 25.34
CA THR A 118 4.25 -3.83 25.93
C THR A 118 4.71 -3.81 27.38
N TRP A 119 5.79 -3.09 27.68
CA TRP A 119 6.30 -2.92 29.03
C TRP A 119 5.30 -2.19 29.93
N ALA A 120 4.77 -1.06 29.47
CA ALA A 120 3.79 -0.24 30.17
C ALA A 120 2.51 -1.04 30.50
N ARG A 121 2.02 -1.82 29.54
CA ARG A 121 0.85 -2.70 29.70
C ARG A 121 1.11 -3.83 30.69
N ARG A 122 2.29 -4.46 30.65
CA ARG A 122 2.64 -5.57 31.58
C ARG A 122 2.81 -5.10 33.01
N LYS A 123 3.34 -3.90 33.22
CA LYS A 123 3.62 -3.35 34.55
C LYS A 123 2.51 -2.44 35.08
N ASN A 124 1.50 -2.11 34.27
CA ASN A 124 0.45 -1.12 34.58
C ASN A 124 1.02 0.19 35.17
N CYS A 125 2.23 0.57 34.72
CA CYS A 125 3.04 1.58 35.40
C CYS A 125 2.93 2.98 34.78
N LEU A 126 2.40 3.09 33.55
CA LEU A 126 2.27 4.37 32.85
C LEU A 126 0.80 4.76 32.67
N PRO A 127 0.42 6.00 33.03
CA PRO A 127 -0.88 6.55 32.66
C PRO A 127 -1.04 6.63 31.14
N THR A 128 -2.28 6.46 30.66
CA THR A 128 -2.63 6.54 29.24
C THR A 128 -2.25 7.90 28.60
N THR A 129 -2.28 8.97 29.39
CA THR A 129 -1.87 10.32 28.96
C THR A 129 -0.38 10.41 28.64
N VAL A 130 0.47 9.74 29.42
CA VAL A 130 1.93 9.67 29.16
C VAL A 130 2.20 8.87 27.90
N LEU A 131 1.56 7.71 27.76
CA LEU A 131 1.71 6.87 26.57
C LEU A 131 1.29 7.61 25.29
N ARG A 132 0.21 8.40 25.35
CA ARG A 132 -0.22 9.27 24.24
C ARG A 132 0.85 10.30 23.85
N LYS A 133 1.50 10.95 24.82
CA LYS A 133 2.60 11.90 24.55
C LYS A 133 3.79 11.20 23.89
N VAL A 134 4.17 10.00 24.34
CA VAL A 134 5.24 9.22 23.72
C VAL A 134 4.93 8.94 22.25
N TYR A 135 3.71 8.50 21.92
CA TYR A 135 3.34 8.28 20.52
C TYR A 135 3.36 9.57 19.69
N HIS A 136 2.91 10.71 20.22
CA HIS A 136 3.00 11.97 19.49
C HIS A 136 4.45 12.34 19.16
N VAL A 137 5.38 12.14 20.10
CA VAL A 137 6.81 12.36 19.86
C VAL A 137 7.32 11.39 18.79
N VAL A 138 7.00 10.10 18.88
CA VAL A 138 7.39 9.10 17.88
C VAL A 138 6.86 9.46 16.49
N ILE A 139 5.58 9.84 16.36
CA ILE A 139 4.99 10.27 15.09
C ILE A 139 5.72 11.49 14.55
N THR A 140 6.04 12.46 15.40
CA THR A 140 6.82 13.65 14.99
C THR A 140 8.21 13.24 14.46
N LEU A 141 8.88 12.30 15.13
CA LEU A 141 10.17 11.75 14.71
C LEU A 141 10.10 10.89 13.44
N VAL A 142 8.93 10.36 13.08
CA VAL A 142 8.70 9.68 11.80
C VAL A 142 8.48 10.72 10.69
N PHE A 143 7.57 11.67 10.93
CA PHE A 143 7.10 12.62 9.91
C PHE A 143 8.14 13.69 9.56
N VAL A 144 8.79 14.32 10.55
CA VAL A 144 9.73 15.42 10.29
C VAL A 144 10.86 15.01 9.33
N PRO A 145 11.66 13.95 9.60
CA PRO A 145 12.70 13.55 8.66
C PRO A 145 12.13 13.02 7.33
N GLY A 146 10.95 12.39 7.35
CA GLY A 146 10.29 11.92 6.13
C GLY A 146 9.91 13.06 5.18
N VAL A 147 9.34 14.15 5.71
CA VAL A 147 8.97 15.35 4.91
C VAL A 147 10.20 16.05 4.38
N LEU A 148 11.26 16.16 5.18
CA LEU A 148 12.48 16.89 4.81
C LEU A 148 13.32 16.16 3.77
N LEU A 149 13.42 14.82 3.86
CA LEU A 149 14.30 14.03 3.00
C LEU A 149 13.58 13.52 1.74
N GLU A 150 12.44 12.84 1.89
CA GLU A 150 11.77 12.12 0.80
C GLU A 150 10.23 12.13 1.01
N PRO A 151 9.54 13.25 0.70
CA PRO A 151 8.11 13.41 0.98
C PRO A 151 7.25 12.39 0.22
N SER A 152 7.60 12.05 -1.02
CA SER A 152 6.88 11.04 -1.82
C SER A 152 6.93 9.66 -1.18
N PHE A 153 8.06 9.31 -0.53
CA PHE A 153 8.21 8.04 0.17
C PHE A 153 7.42 8.01 1.47
N LEU A 154 7.39 9.14 2.20
CA LEU A 154 6.54 9.29 3.39
C LEU A 154 5.06 9.11 3.04
N VAL A 155 4.57 9.70 1.94
CA VAL A 155 3.17 9.54 1.49
C VAL A 155 2.86 8.08 1.17
N LEU A 156 3.77 7.38 0.49
CA LEU A 156 3.63 5.95 0.20
C LEU A 156 3.53 5.12 1.49
N ALA A 157 4.44 5.36 2.45
CA ALA A 157 4.45 4.67 3.74
C ALA A 157 3.19 4.98 4.58
N ALA A 158 2.75 6.24 4.62
CA ALA A 158 1.55 6.65 5.32
C ALA A 158 0.28 6.03 4.70
N THR A 159 0.24 5.92 3.37
CA THR A 159 -0.84 5.22 2.66
C THR A 159 -0.84 3.74 3.05
N ALA A 160 0.31 3.07 2.99
CA ALA A 160 0.42 1.66 3.36
C ALA A 160 -0.01 1.42 4.83
N ALA A 161 0.43 2.28 5.75
CA ALA A 161 0.02 2.22 7.16
C ALA A 161 -1.49 2.41 7.34
N THR A 162 -2.08 3.38 6.62
CA THR A 162 -3.53 3.62 6.65
C THR A 162 -4.30 2.41 6.15
N MET A 163 -3.86 1.80 5.04
CA MET A 163 -4.48 0.59 4.51
C MET A 163 -4.38 -0.57 5.49
N ALA A 164 -3.22 -0.76 6.13
CA ALA A 164 -3.06 -1.77 7.17
C ALA A 164 -4.03 -1.54 8.34
N CYS A 165 -4.20 -0.30 8.80
CA CYS A 165 -5.16 0.04 9.85
C CYS A 165 -6.61 -0.25 9.43
N LEU A 166 -7.00 0.10 8.19
CA LEU A 166 -8.33 -0.22 7.65
C LEU A 166 -8.57 -1.73 7.59
N LEU A 167 -7.57 -2.50 7.14
CA LEU A 167 -7.65 -3.95 7.09
C LEU A 167 -7.77 -4.58 8.48
N LEU A 168 -7.04 -4.05 9.46
CA LEU A 168 -7.13 -4.50 10.85
C LEU A 168 -8.50 -4.19 11.47
N GLU A 169 -9.07 -3.02 11.17
CA GLU A 169 -10.40 -2.65 11.66
C GLU A 169 -11.49 -3.53 11.04
N VAL A 170 -11.38 -3.83 9.75
CA VAL A 170 -12.35 -4.68 9.04
C VAL A 170 -12.22 -6.16 9.40
N GLY A 171 -11.01 -6.59 9.78
CA GLY A 171 -10.74 -7.96 10.25
C GLY A 171 -11.07 -8.20 11.72
N ARG A 172 -11.46 -7.16 12.46
CA ARG A 172 -11.86 -7.24 13.87
C ARG A 172 -13.30 -7.69 14.03
#